data_AF-A0A524AYM7-F1
#
_entry.id   AF-A0A524AYM7-F1
#
_cell.length_a   1.000
_cell.length_b   1.000
_cell.length_c   1.000
_cell.angle_alpha   90.00
_cell.angle_beta   90.00
_cell.angle_gamma   90.00
#
_symmetry.space_group_name_H-M   'P 1'
#
loop_
_entity.id
_entity.type
_entity.pdbx_description
1 polymer ?
#
loop_
_entity_poly.entity_id
_entity_poly.type
_entity_poly.pdbx_seq_one_letter_code
_entity_poly.pdbx_strand_id
1 'polypeptide(L)'
;MNWFGKLPGFRTSPPGLERDILRRLPRVLWLGTLLLALPAIVMRLLADEVVPDLSRLDIYSIALVVLHWTVVLTLAIGAAIVWLMKGPAYVADGYALDEAENPPDFRVDRSRGETTGR
;
A
#
# COMPACT_ATOMS: atom_id res chain seq x y z
N MET A 1 3.45 -29.07 -0.22
CA MET A 1 4.30 -28.12 0.53
C MET A 1 3.45 -26.90 0.84
N ASN A 2 3.21 -26.62 2.13
CA ASN A 2 2.40 -25.47 2.53
C ASN A 2 3.32 -24.27 2.80
N TRP A 3 3.45 -23.40 1.81
CA TRP A 3 4.32 -22.21 1.85
C TRP A 3 3.72 -21.05 2.69
N PHE A 4 2.46 -21.18 3.13
CA PHE A 4 1.68 -20.12 3.79
C PHE A 4 1.11 -20.58 5.13
N GLY A 5 1.97 -21.09 6.02
CA GLY A 5 1.59 -21.39 7.40
C GLY A 5 1.29 -20.10 8.19
N LYS A 6 0.12 -20.03 8.82
CA LYS A 6 -0.24 -18.95 9.74
C LYS A 6 0.02 -19.39 11.17
N LEU A 7 0.53 -18.49 12.02
CA LEU A 7 0.68 -18.79 13.44
C LEU A 7 -0.69 -18.97 14.12
N PRO A 8 -0.94 -20.08 14.83
CA PRO A 8 -2.13 -20.23 15.65
C PRO A 8 -2.09 -19.23 16.82
N GLY A 9 -3.21 -18.54 17.06
CA GLY A 9 -3.36 -17.59 18.18
C GLY A 9 -3.00 -16.12 17.89
N PHE A 10 -2.63 -15.76 16.66
CA PHE A 10 -2.32 -14.38 16.31
C PHE A 10 -3.60 -13.51 16.26
N ARG A 11 -3.59 -12.37 16.97
CA ARG A 11 -4.68 -11.40 16.92
C ARG A 11 -4.67 -10.68 15.57
N THR A 12 -5.69 -10.93 14.75
CA THR A 12 -5.84 -10.23 13.47
C THR A 12 -6.26 -8.79 13.70
N SER A 13 -5.48 -7.84 13.19
CA SER A 13 -5.88 -6.43 13.17
C SER A 13 -7.13 -6.24 12.29
N PRO A 14 -8.09 -5.38 12.68
CA PRO A 14 -9.28 -5.10 11.89
C PRO A 14 -8.91 -4.61 10.48
N PRO A 15 -9.68 -4.99 9.44
CA PRO A 15 -9.47 -4.50 8.08
C PRO A 15 -9.55 -2.97 8.04
N GLY A 16 -8.49 -2.31 7.56
CA GLY A 16 -8.47 -0.86 7.33
C GLY A 16 -8.78 -0.49 5.88
N LEU A 17 -8.63 0.80 5.57
CA LEU A 17 -8.83 1.38 4.23
C LEU A 17 -7.96 0.71 3.16
N GLU A 18 -6.81 0.13 3.52
CA GLU A 18 -5.90 -0.52 2.56
C GLU A 18 -6.59 -1.64 1.75
N ARG A 19 -7.46 -2.42 2.37
CA ARG A 19 -8.16 -3.53 1.70
C ARG A 19 -9.20 -3.03 0.71
N ASP A 20 -9.88 -1.95 1.04
CA ASP A 20 -10.87 -1.34 0.15
C ASP A 20 -10.19 -0.65 -1.03
N ILE A 21 -9.06 0.02 -0.80
CA ILE A 21 -8.25 0.61 -1.87
C ILE A 21 -7.79 -0.48 -2.83
N LEU A 22 -7.17 -1.57 -2.34
CA LEU A 22 -6.71 -2.68 -3.19
C LEU A 22 -7.83 -3.34 -4.00
N ARG A 23 -9.04 -3.48 -3.43
CA ARG A 23 -10.20 -4.05 -4.14
C ARG A 23 -10.79 -3.11 -5.19
N ARG A 24 -10.77 -1.79 -4.94
CA ARG A 24 -11.32 -0.79 -5.87
C ARG A 24 -10.33 -0.38 -6.95
N LEU A 25 -9.04 -0.59 -6.72
CA LEU A 25 -7.95 -0.24 -7.61
C LEU A 25 -8.13 -0.69 -9.07
N PRO A 26 -8.44 -1.97 -9.37
CA PRO A 26 -8.64 -2.38 -10.76
C PRO A 26 -9.84 -1.68 -11.41
N ARG A 27 -10.91 -1.42 -10.65
CA ARG A 27 -12.07 -0.67 -11.19
C ARG A 27 -11.71 0.80 -11.46
N VAL A 28 -10.99 1.45 -10.54
CA VAL A 28 -10.56 2.85 -10.69
C VAL A 28 -9.57 3.00 -11.85
N LEU A 29 -8.69 2.01 -12.07
CA LEU A 29 -7.79 1.98 -13.21
C LEU A 29 -8.61 2.00 -14.51
N TRP A 30 -9.50 1.03 -14.70
CA TRP A 30 -10.31 0.92 -15.92
C TRP A 30 -11.26 2.10 -16.13
N LEU A 31 -12.01 2.49 -15.09
CA LEU A 31 -12.95 3.62 -15.18
C LEU A 31 -12.24 4.94 -15.42
N GLY A 32 -11.12 5.18 -14.74
CA GLY A 32 -10.34 6.41 -14.92
C GLY A 32 -9.72 6.47 -16.32
N THR A 33 -9.07 5.39 -16.77
CA THR A 33 -8.52 5.35 -18.14
C THR A 33 -9.59 5.54 -19.19
N LEU A 34 -10.75 4.90 -19.05
CA LEU A 34 -11.87 5.08 -19.97
C LEU A 34 -12.35 6.53 -19.97
N LEU A 35 -12.56 7.13 -18.80
CA LEU A 35 -13.01 8.52 -18.65
C LEU A 35 -12.03 9.53 -19.24
N LEU A 36 -10.72 9.31 -19.07
CA LEU A 36 -9.67 10.21 -19.55
C LEU A 36 -9.39 10.04 -21.06
N ALA A 37 -9.66 8.87 -21.64
CA ALA A 37 -9.57 8.63 -23.08
C ALA A 37 -10.83 9.06 -23.85
N LEU A 38 -11.99 9.11 -23.18
CA LEU A 38 -13.29 9.41 -23.78
C LEU A 38 -13.32 10.73 -24.57
N PRO A 39 -12.78 11.86 -24.08
CA PRO A 39 -12.84 13.13 -24.81
C PRO A 39 -12.13 13.06 -26.16
N ALA A 40 -10.96 12.42 -26.21
CA ALA A 40 -10.21 12.24 -27.46
C ALA A 40 -10.95 11.33 -28.44
N ILE A 41 -11.53 10.23 -27.96
CA ILE A 41 -12.31 9.29 -28.78
C ILE A 41 -13.57 9.96 -29.35
N VAL A 42 -14.32 10.68 -28.51
CA VAL A 42 -15.54 11.40 -28.93
C VAL A 42 -15.21 12.48 -29.94
N MET A 43 -14.17 13.28 -29.69
CA MET A 43 -13.79 14.33 -30.64
C MET A 43 -13.40 13.75 -32.00
N ARG A 44 -12.77 12.57 -32.01
CA ARG A 44 -12.36 11.89 -33.24
C ARG A 44 -13.51 11.20 -33.99
N LEU A 45 -14.60 10.87 -33.31
CA LEU A 45 -15.81 10.31 -33.91
C LEU A 45 -16.76 11.40 -34.45
N LEU A 46 -16.73 12.60 -33.86
CA LEU A 46 -17.65 13.69 -34.17
C LEU A 46 -17.05 14.81 -35.03
N ALA A 47 -15.72 14.94 -35.09
CA ALA A 47 -15.08 16.01 -35.84
C ALA A 47 -14.97 15.67 -37.34
N ASP A 48 -15.56 16.52 -38.18
CA ASP A 48 -15.18 16.66 -39.60
C ASP A 48 -13.78 17.31 -39.70
N GLU A 49 -13.08 17.11 -40.83
CA GLU A 49 -11.65 17.40 -41.08
C GLU A 49 -11.15 18.86 -40.79
N VAL A 50 -12.00 19.75 -40.27
CA VAL A 50 -11.80 21.20 -40.18
C VAL A 50 -11.33 21.68 -38.79
N VAL A 51 -11.03 20.78 -37.83
CA VAL A 51 -10.59 21.19 -36.47
C VAL A 51 -9.06 21.03 -36.31
N PRO A 52 -8.26 22.11 -36.40
CA PRO A 52 -6.79 22.03 -36.38
C PRO A 52 -6.16 21.75 -35.00
N ASP A 53 -6.93 21.71 -33.90
CA ASP A 53 -6.38 21.53 -32.54
C ASP A 53 -6.55 20.12 -31.96
N LEU A 54 -6.94 19.13 -32.79
CA LEU A 54 -7.11 17.73 -32.36
C LEU A 54 -5.80 17.11 -31.85
N SER A 55 -4.66 17.46 -32.46
CA SER A 55 -3.34 16.95 -32.04
C SER A 55 -2.97 17.35 -30.61
N ARG A 56 -3.33 18.58 -30.18
CA ARG A 56 -3.06 19.05 -28.81
C ARG A 56 -3.94 18.30 -27.81
N LEU A 57 -5.20 18.06 -28.14
CA LEU A 57 -6.13 17.26 -27.35
C LEU A 57 -5.62 15.83 -27.16
N ASP A 58 -5.11 15.21 -28.23
CA ASP A 58 -4.53 13.86 -28.18
C ASP A 58 -3.29 13.82 -27.26
N ILE A 59 -2.40 14.81 -27.34
CA ILE A 59 -1.22 14.91 -26.46
C ILE A 59 -1.63 15.00 -24.98
N TYR A 60 -2.57 15.89 -24.65
CA TYR A 60 -3.03 16.04 -23.26
C TYR A 60 -3.77 14.80 -22.76
N SER A 61 -4.60 14.18 -23.61
CA SER A 61 -5.29 12.93 -23.31
C SER A 61 -4.30 11.82 -22.94
N ILE A 62 -3.29 11.60 -23.80
CA ILE A 62 -2.27 10.57 -23.56
C ILE A 62 -1.48 10.88 -22.29
N ALA A 63 -1.06 12.14 -22.10
CA ALA A 63 -0.33 12.57 -20.90
C ALA A 63 -1.14 12.30 -19.61
N LEU A 64 -2.43 12.60 -19.64
CA LEU A 64 -3.36 12.36 -18.55
C LEU A 64 -3.58 10.87 -18.26
N VAL A 65 -3.67 10.04 -19.29
CA VAL A 65 -3.77 8.58 -19.14
C VAL A 65 -2.51 8.00 -18.48
N VAL A 66 -1.33 8.43 -18.95
CA VAL A 66 -0.05 8.01 -18.36
C VAL A 66 0.05 8.46 -16.90
N LEU A 67 -0.31 9.72 -16.60
CA LEU A 67 -0.36 10.24 -15.24
C LEU A 67 -1.32 9.45 -14.35
N HIS A 68 -2.50 9.09 -14.86
CA HIS A 68 -3.47 8.28 -14.12
C HIS A 68 -2.89 6.91 -13.76
N TRP A 69 -2.24 6.24 -14.72
CA TRP A 69 -1.60 4.95 -14.46
C TRP A 69 -0.49 5.03 -13.42
N THR A 70 0.35 6.07 -13.45
CA THR A 70 1.42 6.23 -12.45
C THR A 70 0.85 6.48 -11.06
N VAL A 71 -0.14 7.36 -10.91
CA VAL A 71 -0.82 7.62 -9.62
C VAL A 71 -1.48 6.35 -9.08
N VAL A 72 -2.22 5.62 -9.92
CA VAL A 72 -2.88 4.37 -9.52
C VAL A 72 -1.86 3.31 -9.10
N LEU A 73 -0.74 3.18 -9.83
CA LEU A 73 0.35 2.27 -9.46
C LEU A 73 0.98 2.66 -8.12
N THR A 74 1.25 3.94 -7.88
CA THR A 74 1.79 4.42 -6.61
C THR A 74 0.86 4.12 -5.44
N LEU A 75 -0.45 4.35 -5.60
CA LEU A 75 -1.45 4.02 -4.59
C LEU A 75 -1.54 2.50 -4.35
N ALA A 76 -1.39 1.69 -5.41
CA ALA A 76 -1.38 0.24 -5.30
C ALA A 76 -0.22 -0.26 -4.45
N ILE A 77 0.98 0.24 -4.74
CA ILE A 77 2.19 -0.11 -3.99
C ILE A 77 2.04 0.34 -2.54
N GLY A 78 1.60 1.57 -2.29
CA GLY A 78 1.39 2.08 -0.92
C GLY A 78 0.39 1.23 -0.13
N ALA A 79 -0.77 0.89 -0.71
CA ALA A 79 -1.77 0.06 -0.05
C ALA A 79 -1.29 -1.39 0.14
N ALA A 80 -0.53 -1.94 -0.81
CA ALA A 80 0.08 -3.26 -0.70
C ALA A 80 1.12 -3.32 0.43
N ILE A 81 1.94 -2.28 0.59
CA ILE A 81 2.89 -2.17 1.70
C ILE A 81 2.15 -2.12 3.03
N VAL A 82 1.11 -1.29 3.18
CA VAL A 82 0.32 -1.23 4.43
C VAL A 82 -0.34 -2.57 4.75
N TRP A 83 -0.86 -3.25 3.72
CA TRP A 83 -1.42 -4.60 3.87
C TRP A 83 -0.34 -5.62 4.32
N LEU A 84 0.87 -5.54 3.75
CA LEU A 84 2.00 -6.38 4.12
C LEU A 84 2.46 -6.09 5.56
N MET A 85 2.55 -4.82 5.96
CA MET A 85 2.92 -4.40 7.31
C MET A 85 1.90 -4.87 8.36
N LYS A 86 0.60 -4.84 8.02
CA LYS A 86 -0.43 -5.44 8.90
C LYS A 86 -0.34 -6.96 8.95
N GLY A 87 0.16 -7.59 7.89
CA GLY A 87 0.69 -8.96 7.87
C GLY A 87 -0.31 -10.06 8.23
N PRO A 88 -0.58 -11.04 7.36
CA PRO A 88 -1.36 -12.23 7.72
C PRO A 88 -0.59 -13.20 8.65
N ALA A 89 0.13 -12.73 9.67
CA ALA A 89 0.84 -13.55 10.65
C ALA A 89 1.51 -14.81 10.05
N TYR A 90 2.20 -14.61 8.92
CA TYR A 90 2.93 -15.70 8.29
C TYR A 90 4.10 -16.06 9.19
N VAL A 91 4.33 -17.36 9.35
CA VAL A 91 5.44 -17.89 10.13
C VAL A 91 6.74 -17.40 9.50
N ALA A 92 7.42 -16.48 10.19
CA ALA A 92 8.81 -16.17 9.89
C ALA A 92 9.69 -17.38 10.27
N ASP A 93 10.88 -17.44 9.71
CA ASP A 93 11.92 -18.38 10.08
C ASP A 93 12.17 -18.32 11.60
N GLY A 94 11.57 -19.26 12.32
CA GLY A 94 11.77 -19.39 13.75
C GLY A 94 13.20 -19.81 14.02
N TYR A 95 14.06 -18.85 14.38
CA TYR A 95 15.35 -19.17 14.98
C TYR A 95 15.10 -19.78 16.36
N ALA A 96 15.87 -20.81 16.70
CA ALA A 96 15.88 -21.32 18.07
C ALA A 96 16.35 -20.20 19.00
N LEU A 97 15.47 -19.75 19.89
CA LEU A 97 15.89 -18.92 21.01
C LEU A 97 16.46 -19.86 22.06
N ASP A 98 17.77 -19.76 22.34
CA ASP A 98 18.33 -20.30 23.57
C ASP A 98 17.82 -19.43 24.73
N GLU A 99 16.76 -19.89 25.40
CA GLU A 99 16.25 -19.26 26.60
C GLU A 99 17.28 -19.41 27.73
N ALA A 100 17.77 -18.29 28.27
CA ALA A 100 18.62 -18.34 29.45
C ALA A 100 17.77 -18.81 30.65
N GLU A 101 18.20 -19.88 31.32
CA GLU A 101 17.49 -20.50 32.45
C GLU A 101 17.31 -19.56 33.67
N ASN A 102 18.06 -18.44 33.72
CA ASN A 102 17.91 -17.41 34.74
C ASN A 102 18.09 -16.01 34.13
N PRO A 103 17.03 -15.37 33.63
CA PRO A 103 17.11 -14.02 33.12
C PRO A 103 17.45 -13.06 34.28
N PRO A 104 18.42 -12.14 34.12
CA PRO A 104 18.73 -11.17 35.15
C PRO A 104 17.48 -10.33 35.48
N ASP A 105 17.11 -10.26 36.75
CA ASP A 105 16.01 -9.42 37.23
C ASP A 105 16.39 -7.95 37.03
N PHE A 106 15.98 -7.39 35.89
CA PHE A 106 16.22 -6.00 35.52
C PHE A 106 15.28 -5.03 36.24
N ARG A 107 14.72 -5.43 37.39
CA ARG A 107 14.07 -4.50 38.32
C ARG A 107 15.05 -3.38 38.64
N VAL A 108 14.79 -2.23 38.03
CA VAL A 108 15.47 -0.97 38.32
C VAL A 108 15.26 -0.72 39.81
N ASP A 109 16.33 -0.96 40.58
CA ASP A 109 16.38 -0.66 42.00
C ASP A 109 16.32 0.86 42.16
N ARG A 110 15.09 1.36 42.32
CA ARG A 110 14.80 2.78 42.55
C ARG A 110 15.20 3.24 43.96
N SER A 111 15.76 2.38 44.80
CA SER A 111 16.10 2.70 46.19
C SER A 111 17.48 3.36 46.36
N ARG A 112 18.32 3.41 45.32
CA ARG A 112 19.67 3.98 45.42
C ARG A 112 19.74 5.45 45.00
N GLY A 113 18.96 6.29 45.67
CA GLY A 113 19.08 7.74 45.63
C GLY A 113 19.13 8.29 47.06
N GLU A 114 20.06 9.21 47.31
CA GLU A 114 20.29 9.94 48.58
C GLU A 114 21.23 9.29 49.61
N THR A 115 22.53 9.29 49.31
CA THR A 115 23.53 9.68 50.32
C THR A 115 24.85 9.99 49.63
N THR A 116 25.13 11.27 49.37
CA THR A 116 26.44 11.89 49.68
C THR A 116 26.33 13.40 49.50
N GLY A 117 26.63 14.15 50.56
CA GLY A 117 26.44 15.60 50.60
C GLY A 117 26.47 16.14 52.03
N ARG A 118 27.54 15.85 52.77
CA ARG A 118 28.03 16.62 53.92
C ARG A 118 29.54 16.60 53.91
#